data_AF-A0A3D4B5H7-F1
#
_entry.id   AF-A0A3D4B5H7-F1
#
_cell.length_a   1.000
_cell.length_b   1.000
_cell.length_c   1.000
_cell.angle_alpha   90.00
_cell.angle_beta   90.00
_cell.angle_gamma   90.00
#
_symmetry.space_group_name_H-M   'P 1'
#
loop_
_entity.id
_entity.type
_entity.pdbx_description
1 polymer ?
#
loop_
_entity_poly.entity_id
_entity_poly.type
_entity_poly.pdbx_seq_one_letter_code
_entity_poly.pdbx_strand_id
1 'polypeptide(L)'
;MPFPDGGGKSQVSFFGGTSARWSPQGNELFYEKWDNEDKSMSLMIVSVETKGTFKAGRPRILFNAPQGVDIRFFAVSSDGQRFLTVQRGESGERPQTTITVVENWIKEFEGQK
;
A
#
# COMPACT_ATOMS: atom_id res chain seq x y z
N MET A 1 4.72 -27.26 8.00
CA MET A 1 3.30 -27.13 8.36
C MET A 1 2.49 -27.15 7.08
N PRO A 2 1.47 -28.02 6.95
CA PRO A 2 0.68 -28.10 5.73
C PRO A 2 -0.37 -26.98 5.66
N PHE A 3 -0.67 -26.55 4.44
CA PHE A 3 -1.87 -25.79 4.12
C PHE A 3 -3.09 -26.73 4.17
N PRO A 4 -4.29 -26.30 4.61
CA PRO A 4 -4.73 -24.93 4.88
C PRO A 4 -4.66 -24.51 6.37
N ASP A 5 -4.26 -25.40 7.27
CA ASP A 5 -4.30 -25.16 8.73
C ASP A 5 -3.37 -24.02 9.18
N GLY A 6 -2.54 -23.51 8.26
CA GLY A 6 -2.16 -22.11 8.14
C GLY A 6 -2.02 -21.42 9.48
N GLY A 7 -0.89 -21.68 10.15
CA GLY A 7 -0.59 -21.21 11.49
C GLY A 7 -1.09 -19.79 11.76
N GLY A 8 -1.60 -19.59 12.97
CA GLY A 8 -2.34 -18.41 13.37
C GLY A 8 -1.75 -17.07 12.90
N LYS A 9 -2.63 -16.09 12.70
CA LYS A 9 -2.24 -14.74 12.26
C LYS A 9 -1.30 -14.11 13.28
N SER A 10 -0.16 -13.62 12.82
CA SER A 10 0.80 -12.88 13.65
C SER A 10 0.74 -11.40 13.32
N GLN A 11 0.63 -10.54 14.34
CA GLN A 11 0.65 -9.09 14.16
C GLN A 11 2.08 -8.63 13.88
N VAL A 12 2.27 -7.92 12.77
CA VAL A 12 3.59 -7.42 12.32
C VAL A 12 3.69 -5.90 12.32
N SER A 13 2.59 -5.18 12.55
CA SER A 13 2.56 -3.71 12.57
C SER A 13 1.89 -3.18 13.84
N PHE A 14 2.26 -1.97 14.24
CA PHE A 14 1.60 -1.20 15.29
C PHE A 14 1.07 0.11 14.69
N PHE A 15 -0.10 0.54 15.14
CA PHE A 15 -0.75 1.78 14.67
C PHE A 15 -1.05 1.80 13.16
N GLY A 16 -1.43 0.64 12.61
CA GLY A 16 -1.84 0.49 11.21
C GLY A 16 -0.70 0.08 10.27
N GLY A 17 -0.98 0.14 8.98
CA GLY A 17 -0.04 -0.20 7.91
C GLY A 17 -0.71 -0.99 6.78
N THR A 18 -0.30 -0.74 5.55
CA THR A 18 -0.88 -1.34 4.34
C THR A 18 0.20 -1.78 3.35
N SER A 19 -0.23 -2.46 2.28
CA SER A 19 0.63 -2.77 1.12
C SER A 19 1.90 -3.56 1.47
N ALA A 20 1.77 -4.53 2.39
CA ALA A 20 2.92 -5.27 2.90
C ALA A 20 3.59 -6.16 1.83
N ARG A 21 4.92 -6.21 1.85
CA ARG A 21 5.78 -7.01 0.95
C ARG A 21 6.90 -7.69 1.74
N TRP A 22 7.19 -8.93 1.39
CA TRP A 22 8.35 -9.66 1.92
C TRP A 22 9.64 -9.17 1.28
N SER A 23 10.74 -9.15 2.04
CA SER A 23 12.07 -9.08 1.45
C SER A 23 12.34 -10.32 0.60
N PRO A 24 13.12 -10.21 -0.49
CA PRO A 24 13.54 -11.37 -1.27
C PRO A 24 14.25 -12.44 -0.44
N GLN A 25 14.89 -12.04 0.66
CA GLN A 25 15.58 -12.93 1.59
C GLN A 25 14.64 -13.61 2.60
N GLY A 26 13.37 -13.18 2.71
CA GLY A 26 12.35 -13.78 3.58
C GLY A 26 12.58 -13.56 5.08
N ASN A 27 13.45 -12.62 5.44
CA ASN A 27 13.82 -12.28 6.82
C ASN A 27 13.29 -10.90 7.25
N GLU A 28 12.64 -10.17 6.35
CA GLU A 28 12.07 -8.86 6.63
C GLU A 28 10.71 -8.68 5.92
N LEU A 29 9.89 -7.81 6.49
CA LEU A 29 8.64 -7.31 5.92
C LEU A 29 8.70 -5.79 5.80
N PHE A 30 8.28 -5.29 4.65
CA PHE A 30 8.10 -3.87 4.36
C PHE A 30 6.61 -3.56 4.29
N TYR A 31 6.17 -2.42 4.81
CA TYR A 31 4.80 -1.96 4.67
C TYR A 31 4.74 -0.43 4.76
N GLU A 32 3.76 0.19 4.14
CA GLU A 32 3.59 1.64 4.24
C GLU A 32 2.76 2.00 5.49
N LYS A 33 3.06 3.13 6.11
CA LYS A 33 2.29 3.69 7.21
C LYS A 33 2.00 5.16 6.91
N TRP A 34 0.73 5.53 6.96
CA TRP A 34 0.30 6.91 7.03
C TRP A 34 0.43 7.42 8.45
N ASP A 35 1.06 8.58 8.62
CA ASP A 35 1.10 9.27 9.89
C ASP A 35 0.22 10.53 9.83
N ASN A 36 -0.69 10.63 10.81
CA ASN A 36 -1.71 11.68 10.82
C ASN A 36 -1.18 13.02 11.33
N GLU A 37 -0.10 13.00 12.12
CA GLU A 37 0.47 14.21 12.72
C GLU A 37 1.25 15.01 11.69
N ASP A 38 2.14 14.34 10.95
CA ASP A 38 2.98 14.96 9.92
C ASP A 38 2.34 14.91 8.51
N LYS A 39 1.19 14.23 8.36
CA LYS A 39 0.50 13.96 7.09
C LYS A 39 1.44 13.37 6.03
N SER A 40 2.32 12.47 6.46
CA SER A 40 3.32 11.84 5.61
C SER A 40 3.07 10.34 5.46
N MET A 41 3.61 9.80 4.37
CA MET A 41 3.68 8.36 4.16
C MET A 41 5.10 7.89 4.46
N SER A 42 5.24 6.83 5.24
CA SER A 42 6.54 6.23 5.57
C SER A 42 6.58 4.77 5.17
N LEU A 43 7.73 4.31 4.69
CA LEU A 43 7.98 2.88 4.53
C LEU A 43 8.56 2.34 5.85
N MET A 44 7.87 1.36 6.42
CA MET A 44 8.25 0.66 7.64
C MET A 44 8.95 -0.65 7.30
N ILE A 45 9.84 -1.09 8.19
CA ILE A 45 10.54 -2.37 8.10
C ILE A 45 10.41 -3.15 9.41
N VAL A 46 10.25 -4.47 9.30
CA VAL A 46 10.14 -5.41 10.41
C VAL A 46 11.03 -6.61 10.11
N SER A 47 12.02 -6.87 10.96
CA SER A 47 12.76 -8.12 10.90
C SER A 47 11.89 -9.27 11.41
N VAL A 48 11.98 -10.44 10.77
CA VAL A 48 11.18 -11.62 11.12
C VAL A 48 12.04 -12.87 11.17
N GLU A 49 11.75 -13.74 12.15
CA GLU A 49 12.31 -15.07 12.26
C GLU A 49 11.29 -16.06 11.68
N THR A 50 11.64 -16.68 10.56
CA THR A 50 10.77 -17.66 9.85
C THR A 50 11.21 -19.11 10.06
N LYS A 51 12.40 -19.33 10.63
CA LYS A 51 12.90 -20.65 10.99
C LYS A 51 12.32 -21.05 12.36
N GLY A 52 11.44 -22.05 12.37
CA GLY A 52 10.76 -22.51 13.58
C GLY A 52 9.49 -21.71 13.85
N THR A 53 9.34 -21.20 15.07
CA THR A 53 8.19 -20.37 15.45
C THR A 53 8.33 -18.97 14.88
N PHE A 54 7.33 -18.50 14.13
CA PHE A 54 7.32 -17.15 13.59
C PHE A 54 7.44 -16.11 14.70
N LYS A 55 8.39 -15.18 14.55
CA LYS A 55 8.49 -13.99 15.41
C LYS A 55 8.70 -12.75 14.57
N ALA A 56 7.97 -11.69 14.91
CA ALA A 56 8.17 -10.36 14.35
C ALA A 56 8.90 -9.48 15.36
N GLY A 57 9.91 -8.74 14.88
CA GLY A 57 10.60 -7.71 15.65
C GLY A 57 9.74 -6.45 15.82
N ARG A 58 10.34 -5.42 16.42
CA ARG A 58 9.69 -4.10 16.51
C ARG A 58 9.76 -3.40 15.15
N PRO A 59 8.63 -2.93 14.59
CA PRO A 59 8.64 -2.11 13.39
C PRO A 59 9.42 -0.82 13.61
N ARG A 60 10.19 -0.43 12.60
CA ARG A 60 10.89 0.87 12.56
C ARG A 60 10.70 1.53 11.21
N ILE A 61 10.83 2.85 11.17
CA ILE A 61 10.83 3.60 9.91
C ILE A 61 12.10 3.22 9.14
N LEU A 62 11.94 2.89 7.86
CA LEU A 62 13.04 2.74 6.92
C LEU A 62 13.36 4.08 6.25
N PHE A 63 12.33 4.75 5.71
CA PHE A 63 12.40 6.13 5.23
C PHE A 63 11.01 6.75 5.12
N ASN A 64 10.96 8.09 5.09
CA ASN A 64 9.77 8.84 4.75
C ASN A 64 9.68 8.97 3.23
N ALA A 65 8.48 8.78 2.65
CA ALA A 65 8.27 8.91 1.22
C ALA A 65 8.58 10.34 0.77
N PRO A 66 9.37 10.51 -0.31
CA PRO A 66 9.58 11.83 -0.89
C PRO A 66 8.26 12.46 -1.36
N GLN A 67 8.20 13.78 -1.38
CA GLN A 67 7.03 14.51 -1.88
C GLN A 67 6.70 14.09 -3.33
N GLY A 68 5.41 13.88 -3.60
CA GLY A 68 4.95 13.43 -4.92
C GLY A 68 5.21 11.95 -5.24
N VAL A 69 5.79 11.18 -4.33
CA VAL A 69 6.03 9.74 -4.52
C VAL A 69 4.90 8.93 -3.87
N ASP A 70 4.29 8.04 -4.65
CA ASP A 70 3.26 7.12 -4.15
C ASP A 70 3.91 5.77 -3.84
N ILE A 71 4.06 5.43 -2.55
CA ILE A 71 4.67 4.17 -2.12
C ILE A 71 3.65 3.05 -1.84
N ARG A 72 2.38 3.20 -2.26
CA ARG A 72 1.39 2.11 -2.19
C ARG A 72 1.74 0.95 -3.13
N PHE A 73 2.41 1.28 -4.23
CA PHE A 73 2.76 0.35 -5.30
C PHE A 73 4.28 0.34 -5.49
N PHE A 74 4.98 -0.34 -4.57
CA PHE A 74 6.42 -0.51 -4.66
C PHE A 74 6.82 -1.96 -4.97
N ALA A 75 7.97 -2.10 -5.62
CA ALA A 75 8.70 -3.35 -5.78
C ALA A 75 10.04 -3.27 -5.05
N VAL A 76 10.47 -4.39 -4.49
CA VAL A 76 11.77 -4.52 -3.80
C VAL A 76 12.74 -5.21 -4.75
N SER A 77 13.90 -4.61 -4.96
CA SER A 77 15.01 -5.21 -5.72
C SER A 77 15.48 -6.53 -5.08
N SER A 78 16.12 -7.40 -5.87
CA SER A 78 16.59 -8.73 -5.42
C SER A 78 17.57 -8.68 -4.24
N ASP A 79 18.32 -7.58 -4.09
CA ASP A 79 19.25 -7.35 -2.99
C ASP A 79 18.56 -6.81 -1.71
N GLY A 80 17.28 -6.43 -1.79
CA GLY A 80 16.53 -5.88 -0.66
C GLY A 80 16.83 -4.41 -0.33
N GLN A 81 17.74 -3.76 -1.07
CA GLN A 81 18.28 -2.44 -0.71
C GLN A 81 17.71 -1.30 -1.56
N ARG A 82 17.10 -1.61 -2.70
CA ARG A 82 16.43 -0.62 -3.57
C ARG A 82 14.94 -0.88 -3.71
N PHE A 83 14.20 0.21 -3.78
CA PHE A 83 12.75 0.24 -3.92
C PHE A 83 12.39 0.99 -5.20
N LEU A 84 11.57 0.36 -6.05
CA LEU A 84 11.02 0.98 -7.25
C LEU A 84 9.56 1.33 -6.98
N THR A 85 9.16 2.56 -7.32
CA THR A 85 7.80 3.03 -7.10
C THR A 85 7.41 4.08 -8.14
N VAL A 86 6.13 4.43 -8.20
CA VAL A 86 5.63 5.44 -9.13
C VAL A 86 5.81 6.83 -8.54
N GLN A 87 6.53 7.70 -9.27
CA GLN A 87 6.50 9.13 -9.01
C GLN A 87 5.24 9.72 -9.65
N ARG A 88 4.39 10.35 -8.84
CA ARG A 88 3.25 11.08 -9.36
C ARG A 88 3.77 12.34 -10.04
N GLY A 89 3.44 12.51 -11.32
CA GLY A 89 3.72 13.76 -12.02
C GLY A 89 3.06 14.94 -11.31
N GLU A 90 3.58 16.15 -11.54
CA GLU A 90 2.90 17.37 -11.15
C GLU A 90 1.47 17.30 -11.69
N SER A 91 0.49 17.60 -10.84
CA SER A 91 -0.88 17.76 -11.28
C SER A 91 -0.98 19.01 -12.14
N GLY A 92 -0.58 18.92 -13.41
CA GLY A 92 -1.29 19.67 -14.45
C GLY A 92 -2.78 19.35 -14.33
N GLU A 93 -3.64 20.31 -14.68
CA GLU A 93 -5.11 20.22 -14.61
C GLU A 93 -5.54 18.78 -14.86
N ARG A 94 -5.94 18.08 -13.80
CA ARG A 94 -6.56 16.77 -13.97
C ARG A 94 -7.78 17.07 -14.85
N PRO A 95 -7.94 16.44 -16.02
CA PRO A 95 -9.17 16.61 -16.77
C PRO A 95 -10.29 16.30 -15.79
N GLN A 96 -11.15 17.29 -15.53
CA GLN A 96 -12.27 17.10 -14.62
C GLN A 96 -13.04 15.91 -15.18
N THR A 97 -12.98 14.77 -14.49
CA THR A 97 -13.77 13.60 -14.85
C THR A 97 -15.20 13.94 -14.47
N THR A 98 -15.90 14.62 -15.37
CA THR A 98 -17.32 14.90 -15.21
C THR A 98 -18.06 13.58 -15.30
N ILE A 99 -18.65 13.16 -14.19
CA ILE A 99 -19.62 12.06 -14.19
C ILE A 99 -20.98 12.69 -14.42
N THR A 100 -21.52 12.53 -15.63
CA THR A 100 -22.91 12.91 -15.93
C THR A 100 -23.81 11.74 -15.57
N VAL A 101 -24.68 11.92 -14.58
CA VAL A 101 -25.73 10.96 -14.24
C VAL A 101 -27.02 11.42 -14.90
N VAL A 102 -27.57 10.60 -15.78
CA VAL A 102 -28.91 10.81 -16.36
C VAL A 102 -29.85 9.82 -15.71
N GLU A 103 -30.84 10.33 -14.99
CA GLU A 103 -31.91 9.54 -14.38
C GLU A 103 -33.21 9.73 -15.17
N ASN A 104 -34.07 8.72 -15.20
CA ASN A 104 -35.40 8.78 -15.83
C ASN A 104 -35.41 9.01 -17.37
N TRP A 105 -34.43 8.47 -18.10
CA TRP A 105 -34.29 8.57 -19.56
C TRP A 105 -35.54 8.25 -20.39
N ILE A 106 -36.52 7.48 -19.86
CA ILE A 106 -37.77 7.19 -20.56
C ILE A 106 -38.68 8.43 -20.66
N LYS A 107 -38.71 9.31 -19.65
CA LYS A 107 -39.52 10.56 -19.68
C LYS A 107 -39.06 11.53 -20.77
N GLU A 108 -37.79 11.47 -21.15
CA GLU A 108 -37.20 12.37 -22.14
C GLU A 108 -37.71 12.09 -23.57
N PHE A 109 -38.27 10.90 -23.82
CA PHE A 109 -38.83 10.51 -25.12
C PHE A 109 -40.36 10.57 -25.19
N GLU A 110 -41.06 10.92 -24.10
CA GLU A 110 -42.54 10.97 -24.09
C GLU A 110 -43.13 12.23 -24.78
N GLY A 111 -42.29 13.23 -25.09
CA GLY A 111 -42.70 14.50 -25.70
C GLY A 111 -42.32 14.69 -27.17
N GLN A 112 -41.59 13.76 -27.79
CA GLN A 112 -41.24 13.84 -29.21
C GLN A 112 -42.27 13.07 -30.05
N LYS A 113 -43.34 13.75 -30.45
CA LYS A 113 -44.28 13.28 -31.46
C LYS A 113 -44.46 14.34 -32.55
#